data_AF-A0A2W2G0M5-F1
#
_entry.id   AF-A0A2W2G0M5-F1
#
_cell.length_a   1.000
_cell.length_b   1.000
_cell.length_c   1.000
_cell.angle_alpha   90.00
_cell.angle_beta   90.00
_cell.angle_gamma   90.00
#
_symmetry.space_group_name_H-M   'P 1'
#
loop_
_entity.id
_entity.type
_entity.pdbx_description
1 polymer ?
#
loop_
_entity_poly.entity_id
_entity_poly.type
_entity_poly.pdbx_seq_one_letter_code
_entity_poly.pdbx_strand_id
1 'polypeptide(L)' 'QQDWGAALGYDARAVWAAWAPDLVHTTVSCGHFMAEEDPELITAELRDLLRR' A
#
# COMPACT_ATOMS: atom_id res chain seq x y z
N GLN A 1 -0.61 -2.13 1.76
CA GLN A 1 -1.48 -3.33 1.58
C GLN A 1 -0.62 -4.57 1.79
N GLN A 2 -1.14 -5.67 2.34
CA GLN A 2 -0.39 -6.93 2.36
C GLN A 2 0.01 -7.40 0.95
N ASP A 3 1.12 -8.13 0.86
CA ASP A 3 1.63 -8.70 -0.39
C ASP A 3 0.85 -9.95 -0.83
N TRP A 4 -0.42 -9.74 -1.19
CA TRP A 4 -1.25 -10.80 -1.79
C TRP A 4 -0.77 -11.19 -3.19
N GLY A 5 0.07 -10.39 -3.83
CA GLY A 5 0.73 -10.75 -5.07
C GLY A 5 1.63 -11.97 -4.87
N ALA A 6 2.51 -11.91 -3.87
CA ALA A 6 3.36 -13.03 -3.50
C ALA A 6 2.59 -14.24 -2.95
N ALA A 7 1.51 -14.00 -2.19
CA ALA A 7 0.77 -15.08 -1.54
C ALA A 7 -0.29 -15.77 -2.43
N LEU A 8 -0.95 -15.04 -3.33
CA LEU A 8 -2.15 -15.49 -4.04
C LEU A 8 -2.15 -15.14 -5.54
N GLY A 9 -1.08 -14.50 -6.06
CA GLY A 9 -1.05 -13.99 -7.43
C GLY A 9 -2.01 -12.83 -7.69
N TYR A 10 -2.43 -12.11 -6.64
CA TYR A 10 -3.35 -10.99 -6.76
C TYR A 10 -2.60 -9.67 -7.02
N ASP A 11 -2.75 -9.13 -8.23
CA ASP A 11 -2.15 -7.84 -8.60
C ASP A 11 -3.08 -6.66 -8.27
N ALA A 12 -3.01 -6.23 -7.03
CA ALA A 12 -3.74 -5.05 -6.57
C ALA A 12 -3.27 -3.75 -7.25
N ARG A 13 -1.98 -3.66 -7.62
CA ARG A 13 -1.44 -2.48 -8.29
C ARG A 13 -2.10 -2.28 -9.64
N ALA A 14 -2.25 -3.34 -10.44
CA ALA A 14 -2.91 -3.27 -11.74
C ALA A 14 -4.37 -2.80 -11.64
N VAL A 15 -5.10 -3.26 -10.61
CA VAL A 15 -6.48 -2.83 -10.37
C VAL A 15 -6.56 -1.32 -10.16
N TRP A 16 -5.70 -0.76 -9.29
CA TRP A 16 -5.71 0.67 -8.99
C TRP A 16 -5.11 1.53 -10.11
N ALA A 17 -4.08 1.04 -10.80
CA ALA A 17 -3.39 1.78 -11.87
C ALA A 17 -4.30 2.06 -13.07
N ALA A 18 -5.35 1.26 -13.27
CA ALA A 18 -6.37 1.52 -14.28
C ALA A 18 -7.16 2.82 -14.03
N TRP A 19 -7.18 3.33 -12.79
CA TRP A 19 -7.96 4.51 -12.38
C TRP A 19 -7.11 5.70 -11.95
N ALA A 20 -5.86 5.45 -11.53
CA ALA A 20 -4.95 6.47 -11.01
C ALA A 20 -3.60 6.41 -11.76
N PRO A 21 -3.38 7.27 -12.77
CA PRO A 21 -2.15 7.27 -13.57
C PRO A 21 -0.87 7.56 -12.75
N ASP A 22 -0.97 8.30 -11.64
CA ASP A 22 0.14 8.63 -10.74
C ASP A 22 0.11 7.80 -9.44
N LEU A 23 -0.22 6.50 -9.57
CA LEU A 23 -0.33 5.57 -8.45
C LEU A 23 1.03 5.25 -7.83
N VAL A 24 1.14 5.49 -6.52
CA VAL A 24 2.15 4.87 -5.66
C VAL A 24 1.50 3.72 -4.90
N HIS A 25 2.09 2.54 -5.00
CA HIS A 25 1.61 1.33 -4.35
C HIS A 25 2.79 0.63 -3.68
N THR A 26 2.66 0.45 -2.36
CA THR A 26 3.66 -0.18 -1.50
C THR A 26 3.00 -1.34 -0.73
N THR A 27 3.69 -2.47 -0.66
CA THR A 27 3.26 -3.61 0.15
C THR A 27 3.78 -3.50 1.58
N VAL A 28 3.08 -4.11 2.53
CA VAL A 28 3.48 -4.16 3.94
C VAL A 28 3.45 -5.59 4.45
N SER A 29 4.19 -5.85 5.52
CA SER A 29 4.21 -7.16 6.21
C SER A 29 3.14 -7.30 7.30
N CYS A 30 2.52 -6.21 7.74
CA CYS A 30 1.46 -6.22 8.77
C CYS A 30 0.08 -6.57 8.18
N GLY A 31 -0.88 -6.90 9.06
CA GLY A 31 -2.23 -7.31 8.73
C GLY A 31 -3.12 -6.22 8.13
N HIS A 32 -4.43 -6.47 8.10
CA HIS A 32 -5.40 -5.50 7.57
C HIS A 32 -5.40 -4.18 8.35
N PHE A 33 -5.12 -4.26 9.66
CA PHE A 33 -5.08 -3.14 10.59
C PHE A 33 -3.71 -2.44 10.58
N MET A 34 -3.20 -2.12 9.38
CA MET A 34 -1.84 -1.65 9.16
C MET A 34 -1.49 -0.41 9.99
N ALA A 35 -2.43 0.52 10.17
CA ALA A 35 -2.22 1.73 10.95
C ALA A 35 -2.09 1.48 12.46
N GLU A 36 -2.64 0.37 12.95
CA GLU A 36 -2.55 -0.04 14.36
C GLU A 36 -1.32 -0.94 14.57
N GLU A 37 -0.99 -1.79 13.61
CA GLU A 37 0.14 -2.73 13.68
C GLU A 37 1.50 -2.07 13.39
N ASP A 38 1.57 -1.10 12.48
CA ASP A 38 2.77 -0.34 12.18
C ASP A 38 2.45 1.15 11.91
N PRO A 39 2.10 1.91 12.97
CA PRO A 39 1.70 3.30 12.84
C PRO A 39 2.80 4.20 12.27
N GLU A 40 4.08 3.86 12.50
CA GLU A 40 5.23 4.64 12.05
C GLU A 40 5.39 4.55 10.54
N LEU A 41 5.39 3.33 9.99
CA LEU A 41 5.42 3.08 8.55
C LEU A 41 4.27 3.78 7.84
N ILE A 42 3.03 3.57 8.32
CA ILE A 42 1.85 4.13 7.67
C ILE A 42 1.83 5.66 7.73
N THR A 43 2.23 6.26 8.87
CA THR A 43 2.32 7.71 8.97
C THR A 43 3.38 8.29 8.04
N ALA A 44 4.51 7.61 7.85
CA ALA A 44 5.56 8.04 6.92
C ALA A 44 5.06 8.05 5.47
N GLU A 45 4.49 6.94 5.00
CA GLU A 45 3.94 6.83 3.63
C GLU A 45 2.87 7.92 3.35
N LEU A 46 1.99 8.19 4.33
CA LEU A 46 0.99 9.25 4.22
C LEU A 46 1.63 10.65 4.13
N ARG A 47 2.65 10.93 4.94
CA ARG A 47 3.36 12.23 4.90
C ARG A 47 4.12 12.43 3.60
N ASP A 48 4.64 11.36 3.01
CA ASP A 48 5.35 11.43 1.74
C ASP A 48 4.38 11.62 0.57
N LEU A 49 3.20 10.98 0.62
CA LEU A 49 2.12 11.24 -0.32
C LEU A 49 1.67 12.72 -0.28
N LEU A 50 1.48 13.29 0.91
CA LEU A 50 1.01 14.68 1.07
C LEU A 50 2.05 15.74 0.67
N ARG A 51 3.32 15.36 0.51
CA ARG A 51 4.40 16.26 0.09
C ARG A 51 4.63 16.29 -1.42
N ARG A 52 3.93 15.46 -2.19
CA ARG A 52 3.95 15.44 -3.66
C ARG A 52 3.06 16.52 -4.24
#